data_AF-A0A5E9AR79-F1
#
_entry.id   AF-A0A5E9AR79-F1
#
_cell.length_a   1.000
_cell.length_b   1.000
_cell.length_c   1.000
_cell.angle_alpha   90.00
_cell.angle_beta   90.00
_cell.angle_gamma   90.00
#
_symmetry.space_group_name_H-M   'P 1'
#
loop_
_entity.id
_entity.type
_entity.pdbx_description
1 polymer ?
#
loop_
_entity_poly.entity_id
_entity_poly.type
_entity_poly.pdbx_seq_one_letter_code
_entity_poly.pdbx_strand_id
1 'polypeptide(L)'
;MVAKEPTAARDLGSRIRRRGLMLVLSSPSGAGKSTIARNLLESDPSLELSVSVTTRPRRGSEIEGVHYHFRSMRDFERLRDSDALLEWAEVHGNCYA
;
A
#
# COMPACT_ATOMS: atom_id res chain seq x y z
N MET A 1 19.23 -2.69 58.14
CA MET A 1 19.57 -2.79 56.71
C MET A 1 18.84 -4.00 56.16
N VAL A 2 17.74 -3.79 55.43
CA VAL A 2 17.13 -4.84 54.60
C VAL A 2 17.25 -4.31 53.17
N ALA A 3 18.12 -4.96 52.40
CA ALA A 3 18.35 -4.61 51.01
C ALA A 3 17.04 -4.84 50.24
N LYS A 4 16.56 -3.78 49.61
CA LYS A 4 15.43 -3.83 48.67
C LYS A 4 15.94 -4.53 47.42
N GLU A 5 15.43 -5.72 47.13
CA GLU A 5 15.69 -6.40 45.85
C GLU A 5 15.27 -5.47 44.70
N PRO A 6 16.10 -5.32 43.65
CA PRO A 6 15.66 -4.61 42.46
C PRO A 6 14.63 -5.48 41.75
N THR A 7 13.40 -4.98 41.66
CA THR A 7 12.38 -5.53 40.78
C THR A 7 12.94 -5.53 39.37
N ALA A 8 13.31 -6.71 38.88
CA ALA A 8 13.70 -6.90 37.49
C ALA A 8 12.52 -6.45 36.62
N ALA A 9 12.68 -5.30 35.97
CA ALA A 9 11.79 -4.86 34.91
C ALA A 9 11.77 -5.99 33.88
N ARG A 10 10.62 -6.65 33.75
CA ARG A 10 10.40 -7.63 32.68
C ARG A 10 10.57 -6.86 31.38
N ASP A 11 11.68 -7.14 30.70
CA ASP A 11 11.86 -6.77 29.30
C ASP A 11 10.77 -7.49 28.49
N LEU A 12 9.60 -6.85 28.42
CA LEU A 12 8.49 -7.19 27.54
C LEU A 12 8.79 -6.79 26.09
N GLY A 13 10.05 -6.46 25.78
CA GLY A 13 10.61 -6.42 24.45
C GLY A 13 10.70 -7.83 23.86
N SER A 14 9.57 -8.54 23.74
CA SER A 14 9.44 -9.46 22.61
C SER A 14 9.58 -8.56 21.38
N ARG A 15 10.79 -8.48 20.84
CA ARG A 15 11.04 -7.94 19.51
C ARG A 15 10.36 -8.90 18.55
N ILE A 16 9.04 -8.80 18.45
CA ILE A 16 8.31 -9.26 17.28
C ILE A 16 9.03 -8.58 16.14
N ARG A 17 9.78 -9.36 15.36
CA ARG A 17 10.39 -8.89 14.14
C ARG A 17 9.21 -8.47 13.26
N ARG A 18 8.86 -7.19 13.30
CA ARG A 18 7.67 -6.67 12.64
C ARG A 18 7.86 -6.91 11.15
N ARG A 19 7.14 -7.90 10.62
CA ARG A 19 6.83 -7.95 9.18
C ARG A 19 6.10 -6.65 8.90
N GLY A 20 6.46 -5.94 7.83
CA GLY A 20 5.82 -4.67 7.47
C GLY A 20 4.29 -4.81 7.53
N LEU A 21 3.61 -3.73 7.91
CA LEU A 21 2.15 -3.72 8.03
C LEU A 21 1.55 -3.33 6.67
N MET A 22 0.72 -4.20 6.10
CA MET A 22 -0.09 -3.87 4.92
C MET A 22 -1.47 -3.40 5.36
N LEU A 23 -1.84 -2.18 4.99
CA LEU A 23 -3.13 -1.59 5.28
C LEU A 23 -4.00 -1.59 4.02
N VAL A 24 -5.17 -2.21 4.09
CA VAL A 24 -6.15 -2.21 3.00
C VAL A 24 -7.32 -1.33 3.38
N LEU A 25 -7.54 -0.26 2.60
CA LEU A 25 -8.69 0.64 2.76
C LEU A 25 -9.73 0.32 1.69
N SER A 26 -10.89 -0.20 2.11
CA SER A 26 -11.99 -0.58 1.21
C SER A 26 -13.26 0.21 1.53
N SER A 27 -13.88 0.81 0.50
CA SER A 27 -15.21 1.43 0.58
C SER A 27 -15.78 1.64 -0.83
N PRO A 28 -17.11 1.86 -1.00
CA PRO A 28 -17.70 2.19 -2.29
C PRO A 28 -17.10 3.47 -2.91
N SER A 29 -17.24 3.60 -4.23
CA SER A 29 -16.84 4.84 -4.92
C SER A 29 -17.53 6.06 -4.30
N GLY A 30 -16.77 7.13 -4.05
CA GLY A 30 -17.26 8.37 -3.44
C GLY A 30 -17.29 8.40 -1.91
N ALA A 31 -17.00 7.29 -1.21
CA ALA A 31 -17.02 7.24 0.26
C ALA A 31 -15.76 7.82 0.96
N GLY A 32 -14.88 8.50 0.22
CA GLY A 32 -13.75 9.25 0.81
C GLY A 32 -12.45 8.47 1.05
N LYS A 33 -12.31 7.24 0.51
CA LYS A 33 -11.09 6.41 0.63
C LYS A 33 -9.80 7.17 0.30
N SER A 34 -9.80 7.93 -0.80
CA SER A 34 -8.62 8.70 -1.22
C SER A 34 -8.27 9.82 -0.25
N THR A 35 -9.27 10.46 0.37
CA THR A 35 -9.06 11.50 1.38
C THR A 35 -8.44 10.90 2.64
N ILE A 36 -8.95 9.77 3.12
CA ILE A 36 -8.40 9.07 4.29
C ILE A 36 -6.97 8.59 4.01
N ALA A 37 -6.72 7.98 2.86
CA ALA A 37 -5.38 7.51 2.48
C ALA A 37 -4.37 8.67 2.45
N ARG A 38 -4.74 9.82 1.89
CA ARG A 38 -3.89 11.01 1.85
C ARG A 38 -3.55 11.52 3.25
N ASN A 39 -4.55 11.68 4.11
CA ASN A 39 -4.34 12.16 5.47
C ASN A 39 -3.44 11.19 6.27
N LEU A 40 -3.56 9.88 6.05
CA LEU A 40 -2.68 8.89 6.68
C LEU A 40 -1.23 9.04 6.22
N LEU A 41 -1.00 9.17 4.91
CA LEU A 41 0.35 9.36 4.36
C LEU A 41 0.98 10.70 4.78
N GLU A 42 0.18 11.74 4.95
CA GLU A 42 0.65 13.05 5.45
C GLU A 42 0.99 13.02 6.95
N SER A 43 0.27 12.22 7.74
CA SER A 43 0.46 12.16 9.20
C SER A 43 1.52 11.18 9.67
N ASP A 44 1.84 10.16 8.86
CA ASP A 44 2.85 9.16 9.21
C ASP A 44 3.83 8.89 8.04
N PRO A 45 5.05 9.46 8.10
CA PRO A 45 6.08 9.26 7.08
C PRO A 45 6.58 7.81 6.94
N SER A 46 6.21 6.90 7.83
CA SER A 46 6.54 5.47 7.71
C SER A 46 5.57 4.69 6.81
N LEU A 47 4.49 5.34 6.37
CA LEU A 47 3.54 4.77 5.42
C LEU A 47 3.89 5.18 3.99
N GLU A 48 3.83 4.21 3.09
CA GLU A 48 3.97 4.43 1.66
C GLU A 48 2.72 3.91 0.93
N LEU A 49 2.31 4.62 -0.12
CA LEU A 49 1.21 4.19 -0.97
C LEU A 49 1.71 3.15 -1.97
N SER A 50 1.01 2.03 -2.07
CA SER A 50 1.20 1.11 -3.19
C SER A 50 0.60 1.74 -4.46
N VAL A 51 1.46 2.06 -5.44
CA VAL A 51 1.04 2.65 -6.71
C VAL A 51 0.68 1.54 -7.70
N SER A 52 -0.59 1.45 -8.03
CA SER A 52 -1.15 0.47 -8.97
C SER A 52 -0.68 0.64 -10.42
N VAL A 53 -0.83 -0.41 -11.21
CA VAL A 53 -0.63 -0.43 -12.67
C VAL A 53 -1.96 -0.24 -13.39
N THR A 54 -1.96 0.45 -14.54
CA THR A 54 -3.12 0.46 -15.44
C THR A 54 -2.74 0.48 -16.91
N THR A 55 -3.58 -0.13 -17.76
CA THR A 55 -3.47 -0.03 -19.22
C THR A 55 -4.18 1.18 -19.81
N ARG A 56 -4.96 1.89 -18.99
CA ARG A 56 -5.65 3.10 -19.42
C ARG A 56 -4.64 4.19 -19.80
N PRO A 57 -4.85 4.94 -20.89
CA PRO A 57 -4.02 6.10 -21.21
C PRO A 57 -4.00 7.13 -20.08
N ARG A 58 -2.81 7.63 -19.75
CA ARG A 58 -2.61 8.72 -18.78
C ARG A 58 -3.37 9.98 -19.20
N ARG A 59 -4.10 10.61 -18.27
CA ARG A 59 -4.73 11.92 -18.47
C ARG A 59 -3.68 13.02 -18.32
N GLY A 60 -3.94 14.19 -18.90
CA GLY A 60 -2.99 15.32 -18.89
C GLY A 60 -2.45 15.68 -17.50
N SER A 61 -3.30 15.62 -16.46
CA SER A 61 -2.96 15.97 -15.07
C SER A 61 -2.32 14.85 -14.26
N GLU A 62 -2.24 13.62 -14.78
CA GLU A 62 -1.70 12.47 -14.05
C GLU A 62 -0.19 12.34 -14.24
N ILE A 63 0.49 11.76 -13.24
CA ILE A 63 1.94 11.60 -13.18
C ILE A 63 2.27 10.11 -13.08
N GLU A 64 3.14 9.62 -13.97
CA GLU A 64 3.68 8.25 -13.98
C GLU A 64 4.39 7.94 -12.66
N GLY A 65 4.09 6.78 -12.07
CA GLY A 65 4.69 6.34 -10.81
C GLY A 65 4.17 7.06 -9.57
N VAL A 66 3.24 8.00 -9.70
CA VAL A 66 2.57 8.65 -8.58
C VAL A 66 1.08 8.28 -8.55
N HIS A 67 0.41 8.41 -9.70
CA HIS A 67 -1.02 8.09 -9.80
C HIS A 67 -1.22 6.63 -10.16
N TYR A 68 -0.51 6.18 -11.19
CA TYR A 68 -0.41 4.80 -11.64
C TYR A 68 0.94 4.59 -12.34
N HIS A 69 1.34 3.35 -12.48
CA HIS A 69 2.23 2.91 -13.54
C HIS A 69 1.41 2.68 -14.80
N PHE A 70 1.53 3.58 -15.77
CA PHE A 70 0.84 3.44 -17.05
C PHE A 70 1.63 2.48 -17.93
N ARG A 71 1.00 1.38 -18.33
CA ARG A 71 1.63 0.29 -19.08
C ARG A 71 0.85 -0.03 -20.34
N SER A 72 1.52 -0.58 -21.34
CA SER A 72 0.82 -1.15 -22.49
C SER A 72 0.05 -2.40 -22.08
N MET A 73 -0.96 -2.80 -22.86
CA MET A 73 -1.67 -4.07 -22.63
C MET A 73 -0.70 -5.26 -22.59
N ARG A 74 0.25 -5.29 -23.52
CA ARG A 74 1.29 -6.32 -23.59
C ARG A 74 2.16 -6.38 -22.33
N ASP A 75 2.53 -5.22 -21.78
CA ASP A 75 3.31 -5.16 -20.55
C ASP A 75 2.51 -5.64 -19.34
N PHE A 76 1.22 -5.30 -19.29
CA PHE A 76 0.31 -5.75 -18.25
C PHE A 76 0.14 -7.27 -18.26
N GLU A 77 -0.10 -7.86 -19.44
CA GLU A 77 -0.19 -9.31 -19.61
C GLU A 77 1.07 -10.01 -19.13
N ARG A 78 2.25 -9.47 -19.45
CA ARG A 78 3.53 -10.00 -18.94
C ARG A 78 3.59 -9.96 -17.40
N LEU A 79 3.16 -8.88 -16.77
CA LEU A 79 3.15 -8.76 -15.30
C LEU A 79 2.17 -9.75 -14.66
N ARG A 80 0.99 -9.92 -15.27
CA ARG A 80 -0.03 -10.88 -14.84
C ARG A 80 0.49 -12.30 -14.94
N ASP A 81 1.10 -12.66 -16.06
CA ASP A 81 1.52 -14.03 -16.36
C ASP A 81 2.81 -14.43 -15.61
N SER A 82 3.53 -13.45 -15.04
CA SER A 82 4.73 -13.67 -14.23
C SER A 82 4.49 -13.65 -12.71
N ASP A 83 3.24 -13.73 -12.25
CA ASP A 83 2.84 -13.60 -10.83
C ASP A 83 3.41 -12.33 -10.15
N ALA A 84 3.59 -11.23 -10.90
CA ALA A 84 4.14 -9.98 -10.38
C ALA A 84 3.06 -9.06 -9.78
N LEU A 85 1.79 -9.45 -9.86
CA LEU A 85 0.63 -8.68 -9.39
C LEU A 85 -0.07 -9.44 -8.27
N LEU A 86 -0.44 -8.74 -7.19
CA LEU A 86 -1.19 -9.35 -6.08
C LEU A 86 -2.65 -9.63 -6.48
N GLU A 87 -3.26 -8.70 -7.22
CA GLU A 87 -4.62 -8.78 -7.74
C GLU A 87 -4.73 -7.98 -9.03
N TRP A 88 -5.78 -8.22 -9.82
CA TRP A 88 -6.12 -7.39 -10.96
C TRP A 88 -7.60 -7.50 -11.36
N ALA A 89 -8.09 -6.48 -12.06
CA ALA A 89 -9.43 -6.46 -12.63
C ALA A 89 -9.48 -5.69 -13.96
N GLU A 90 -10.46 -6.02 -14.79
CA GLU A 90 -10.82 -5.24 -15.97
C GLU A 90 -12.01 -4.32 -15.67
N VAL A 91 -11.87 -3.04 -15.97
CA VAL A 91 -12.90 -2.02 -15.75
C VAL A 91 -12.96 -1.14 -17.00
N HIS A 92 -14.13 -1.12 -17.65
CA HIS A 92 -14.39 -0.33 -18.86
C HIS A 92 -13.33 -0.55 -19.97
N GLY A 93 -12.93 -1.80 -20.22
CA GLY A 93 -11.96 -2.16 -21.26
C GLY A 93 -10.50 -1.80 -20.93
N ASN A 94 -10.19 -1.42 -19.69
CA ASN A 94 -8.83 -1.19 -19.22
C ASN A 94 -8.55 -2.09 -18.01
N CYS A 95 -7.31 -2.54 -17.88
CA CYS A 95 -6.87 -3.38 -16.77
C CYS A 95 -6.26 -2.53 -15.66
N TYR A 96 -6.45 -2.97 -14.42
CA TYR A 96 -5.96 -2.36 -13.19
C TYR A 96 -5.42 -3.43 -12.26
N ALA A 97 -4.32 -3.14 -11.57
CA ALA A 97 -3.69 -4.01 -10.57
C ALA A 97 -3.04 -3.18 -9.48
#